data_AF-A0A444X2G6-F1
#
_entry.id   AF-A0A444X2G6-F1
#
_cell.length_a   1.000
_cell.length_b   1.000
_cell.length_c   1.000
_cell.angle_alpha   90.00
_cell.angle_beta   90.00
_cell.angle_gamma   90.00
#
_symmetry.space_group_name_H-M   'P 1'
#
loop_
_entity.id
_entity.type
_entity.pdbx_description
1 polymer ?
#
loop_
_entity_poly.entity_id
_entity_poly.type
_entity_poly.pdbx_seq_one_letter_code
_entity_poly.pdbx_strand_id
1 'polypeptide(L)'
;MTPRYRIKFGVIDDSDCACNVVFDKEAKQVLGKSCVEILDPLLLKGNLLDTPTLLLNLIDKIFLFIVEVHIYDNPHFSPSYKVKKMTDNVRLSSESEDSKVEGNTSTCKKIKIEKET
;
A
#
# COMPACT_ATOMS: atom_id res chain seq x y z
N MET A 1 0.14 10.43 -22.08
CA MET A 1 0.59 9.52 -21.01
C MET A 1 -0.26 9.81 -19.78
N THR A 2 -0.89 8.80 -19.16
CA THR A 2 -1.79 9.01 -18.01
C THR A 2 -1.05 8.70 -16.70
N PRO A 3 -1.00 9.62 -15.73
CA PRO A 3 -0.44 9.38 -14.41
C PRO A 3 -1.09 8.19 -13.69
N ARG A 4 -0.29 7.42 -12.95
CA ARG A 4 -0.71 6.23 -12.19
C ARG A 4 0.00 6.17 -10.85
N TYR A 5 -0.66 5.62 -9.84
CA TYR A 5 -0.03 5.46 -8.52
C TYR A 5 1.08 4.41 -8.50
N ARG A 6 2.16 4.75 -7.80
CA ARG A 6 3.16 3.83 -7.26
C ARG A 6 3.56 4.35 -5.89
N ILE A 7 2.84 3.92 -4.85
CA ILE A 7 3.05 4.40 -3.48
C ILE A 7 3.86 3.33 -2.75
N LYS A 8 5.01 3.71 -2.20
CA LYS A 8 5.80 2.89 -1.28
C LYS A 8 5.53 3.37 0.14
N PHE A 9 5.23 2.44 1.04
CA PHE A 9 4.96 2.76 2.44
C PHE A 9 5.56 1.69 3.36
N GLY A 10 6.00 2.13 4.53
CA GLY A 10 6.37 1.26 5.64
C GLY A 10 5.10 0.77 6.34
N VAL A 11 5.13 -0.47 6.79
CA VAL A 11 4.09 -1.06 7.62
C VAL A 11 4.76 -1.65 8.86
N ILE A 12 4.19 -1.41 10.04
CA ILE A 12 4.68 -1.92 11.32
C ILE A 12 3.58 -2.77 11.99
N ASP A 13 3.90 -4.02 12.32
CA ASP A 13 3.06 -4.89 13.15
C ASP A 13 3.74 -5.16 14.51
N ASP A 14 3.21 -6.12 15.27
CA ASP A 14 3.76 -6.54 16.56
C ASP A 14 5.08 -7.32 16.45
N SER A 15 5.43 -7.77 15.25
CA SER A 15 6.59 -8.61 14.97
C SER A 15 7.75 -7.81 14.39
N ASP A 16 7.51 -7.05 13.32
CA ASP A 16 8.54 -6.31 12.59
C ASP A 16 7.96 -5.19 11.70
N CYS A 17 8.83 -4.48 11.00
CA CYS A 17 8.47 -3.56 9.93
C CYS A 17 8.72 -4.17 8.53
N ALA A 18 7.92 -3.78 7.55
CA ALA A 18 8.08 -4.18 6.16
C ALA A 18 7.79 -3.02 5.20
N CYS A 19 8.49 -3.02 4.05
CA CYS A 19 8.19 -2.11 2.95
C CYS A 19 7.21 -2.74 1.97
N ASN A 20 6.13 -2.03 1.65
CA ASN A 20 5.16 -2.45 0.66
C ASN A 20 5.01 -1.43 -0.46
N VAL A 21 4.63 -1.91 -1.64
CA VAL A 21 4.31 -1.07 -2.80
C VAL A 21 2.88 -1.36 -3.25
N VAL A 22 2.06 -0.31 -3.35
CA VAL A 22 0.71 -0.37 -3.91
C VAL A 22 0.65 0.38 -5.24
N PHE A 23 -0.03 -0.22 -6.21
CA PHE A 23 -0.18 0.31 -7.55
C PHE A 23 -1.60 0.85 -7.78
N ASP A 24 -1.81 1.43 -8.95
CA ASP A 24 -2.97 2.25 -9.31
C ASP A 24 -4.33 1.68 -8.89
N LYS A 25 -4.60 0.40 -9.15
CA LYS A 25 -5.89 -0.22 -8.88
C LYS A 25 -6.22 -0.22 -7.38
N GLU A 26 -5.32 -0.76 -6.56
CA GLU A 26 -5.50 -0.88 -5.12
C GLU A 26 -5.38 0.48 -4.42
N ALA A 27 -4.49 1.36 -4.90
CA ALA A 27 -4.36 2.72 -4.40
C ALA A 27 -5.65 3.52 -4.62
N LYS A 28 -6.22 3.47 -5.84
CA LYS A 28 -7.48 4.13 -6.16
C LYS A 28 -8.64 3.63 -5.30
N GLN A 29 -8.67 2.32 -4.99
CA GLN A 29 -9.70 1.74 -4.13
C GLN A 29 -9.67 2.35 -2.72
N VAL A 30 -8.49 2.52 -2.13
CA VAL A 30 -8.36 3.03 -0.76
C VAL A 30 -8.42 4.56 -0.70
N LEU A 31 -7.83 5.24 -1.68
CA LEU A 31 -7.78 6.70 -1.74
C LEU A 31 -9.11 7.31 -2.22
N GLY A 32 -9.95 6.53 -2.90
CA GLY A 32 -11.21 6.99 -3.48
C GLY A 32 -11.05 7.98 -4.64
N LYS A 33 -9.82 8.26 -5.06
CA LYS A 33 -9.46 9.19 -6.14
C LYS A 33 -8.41 8.54 -7.04
N SER A 34 -8.46 8.89 -8.32
CA SER A 34 -7.42 8.55 -9.29
C SER A 34 -6.23 9.50 -9.19
N CYS A 35 -5.09 9.06 -9.72
CA CYS A 35 -3.85 9.84 -9.69
C CYS A 35 -4.01 11.19 -10.40
N VAL A 36 -4.79 11.23 -11.49
CA VAL A 36 -5.14 12.44 -12.24
C VAL A 36 -5.92 13.43 -11.37
N GLU A 37 -6.95 12.97 -10.66
CA GLU A 37 -7.76 13.83 -9.78
C GLU A 37 -6.96 14.44 -8.62
N ILE A 38 -5.85 13.81 -8.21
CA ILE A 38 -4.92 14.36 -7.22
C ILE A 38 -3.91 15.31 -7.86
N LEU A 39 -3.37 14.96 -9.03
CA LEU A 39 -2.31 15.74 -9.68
C LEU A 39 -2.84 17.01 -10.33
N ASP A 40 -4.02 16.99 -10.95
CA ASP A 40 -4.56 18.15 -11.67
C ASP A 40 -4.65 19.41 -10.78
N PRO A 41 -5.19 19.34 -9.54
CA PRO A 41 -5.18 20.49 -8.63
C PRO A 41 -3.77 20.93 -8.20
N LEU A 42 -2.83 19.99 -8.03
CA LEU A 42 -1.46 20.30 -7.62
C LEU A 42 -0.68 21.02 -8.73
N LEU A 43 -0.85 20.56 -9.97
CA LEU A 43 -0.27 21.18 -11.15
C LEU A 43 -0.84 22.59 -11.38
N LEU A 44 -2.14 22.78 -11.11
CA LEU A 44 -2.79 24.09 -11.25
C LEU A 44 -2.35 25.10 -10.17
N LYS A 45 -2.05 24.62 -8.96
CA LYS A 45 -1.75 25.46 -7.78
C LYS A 45 -0.26 25.75 -7.58
N GLY A 46 0.63 25.16 -8.40
CA GLY A 46 2.07 25.45 -8.40
C GLY A 46 2.86 24.92 -7.20
N ASN A 47 2.20 24.29 -6.22
CA ASN A 47 2.81 23.83 -4.98
C ASN A 47 2.76 22.29 -4.91
N LEU A 48 3.82 21.64 -5.40
CA LEU A 48 4.00 20.17 -5.31
C LEU A 48 4.48 19.70 -3.92
N LEU A 49 4.76 20.64 -3.02
CA LEU A 49 5.46 20.38 -1.75
C LEU A 49 4.53 19.87 -0.65
N ASP A 50 3.22 20.09 -0.79
CA ASP A 50 2.23 19.52 0.11
C ASP A 50 2.00 18.07 -0.31
N THR A 51 2.53 17.12 0.48
CA THR A 51 2.10 15.72 0.39
C THR A 51 0.57 15.72 0.40
N PRO A 52 -0.10 15.18 -0.63
CA PRO A 52 -1.55 15.23 -0.70
C PRO A 52 -2.12 14.74 0.62
N THR A 53 -2.96 15.53 1.29
CA THR A 53 -3.57 15.17 2.59
C THR A 53 -4.16 13.76 2.58
N LEU A 54 -4.62 13.33 1.40
CA LEU A 54 -5.09 11.99 1.11
C LEU A 54 -4.07 10.87 1.43
N LEU A 55 -2.77 11.08 1.14
CA LEU A 55 -1.70 10.14 1.49
C LEU A 55 -1.39 10.19 2.99
N LEU A 56 -1.43 11.38 3.60
CA LEU A 56 -1.25 11.52 5.05
C LEU A 56 -2.35 10.80 5.83
N ASN A 57 -3.57 10.75 5.29
CA ASN A 57 -4.69 10.03 5.90
C ASN A 57 -4.50 8.50 5.94
N LEU A 58 -3.50 7.95 5.23
CA LEU A 58 -3.13 6.54 5.32
C LEU A 58 -2.25 6.25 6.56
N ILE A 59 -1.58 7.27 7.09
CA ILE A 59 -0.70 7.15 8.26
C ILE A 59 -1.56 6.87 9.51
N ASP A 60 -1.02 6.06 10.42
CA ASP A 60 -1.68 5.62 11.66
C ASP A 60 -3.01 4.87 11.44
N LYS A 61 -3.30 4.45 10.21
CA LYS A 61 -4.42 3.59 9.89
C LYS A 61 -4.00 2.14 9.85
N ILE A 62 -4.99 1.31 10.12
CA ILE A 62 -4.85 -0.13 10.17
C ILE A 62 -5.52 -0.70 8.94
N PHE A 63 -4.73 -1.44 8.16
CA PHE A 63 -5.21 -2.12 6.97
C PHE A 63 -4.86 -3.60 7.02
N LEU A 64 -5.62 -4.35 6.23
CA LEU A 64 -5.35 -5.72 5.86
C LEU A 64 -4.85 -5.76 4.41
N PHE A 65 -3.76 -6.48 4.19
CA PHE A 65 -3.13 -6.61 2.88
C PHE A 65 -3.02 -8.07 2.46
N ILE A 66 -3.19 -8.32 1.16
CA ILE A 66 -2.66 -9.52 0.51
C ILE A 66 -1.46 -9.07 -0.31
N VAL A 67 -0.31 -9.64 -0.02
CA VAL A 67 0.95 -9.30 -0.69
C VAL A 67 1.39 -10.43 -1.63
N GLU A 68 1.95 -10.04 -2.76
CA GLU A 68 2.67 -10.89 -3.69
C GLU A 68 4.16 -10.73 -3.43
N VAL A 69 4.79 -11.83 -3.01
CA VAL A 69 6.21 -11.88 -2.70
C VAL A 69 6.97 -12.36 -3.93
N HIS A 70 7.91 -11.55 -4.39
CA HIS A 70 8.92 -12.01 -5.33
C HIS A 70 10.27 -11.95 -4.62
N ILE A 71 10.90 -13.12 -4.47
CA ILE A 71 12.23 -13.22 -3.88
C ILE A 71 13.23 -12.96 -5.01
N TYR A 72 13.76 -11.75 -5.04
CA TYR A 72 14.92 -11.41 -5.86
C TYR A 72 16.13 -11.31 -4.94
N ASP A 73 17.10 -12.19 -5.13
CA ASP A 73 18.34 -12.16 -4.37
C ASP A 73 19.25 -11.07 -4.97
N ASN A 74 18.88 -9.81 -4.70
CA ASN A 74 19.65 -8.63 -5.10
C ASN A 74 20.11 -7.89 -3.85
N PRO A 75 21.41 -7.99 -3.49
CA PRO A 75 21.93 -7.40 -2.25
C PRO A 75 21.87 -5.86 -2.23
N HIS A 76 21.61 -5.21 -3.37
CA HIS A 76 21.49 -3.76 -3.45
C HIS A 76 20.10 -3.22 -3.08
N PHE A 77 19.09 -4.08 -2.93
CA PHE A 77 17.72 -3.65 -2.65
C PHE A 77 17.15 -4.33 -1.42
N SER A 78 16.65 -3.54 -0.48
CA SER A 78 15.77 -4.04 0.56
C SER A 78 14.51 -4.62 -0.07
N PRO A 79 14.02 -5.78 0.40
CA PRO A 79 12.82 -6.39 -0.14
C PRO A 79 11.62 -5.45 0.02
N SER A 80 10.80 -5.39 -1.02
CA SER A 80 9.50 -4.73 -0.96
C SER A 80 8.44 -5.64 -1.54
N TYR A 81 7.31 -5.75 -0.86
CA TYR A 81 6.23 -6.65 -1.29
C TYR A 81 5.16 -5.88 -2.06
N LYS A 82 4.67 -6.48 -3.14
CA LYS A 82 3.62 -5.86 -3.95
C LYS A 82 2.26 -6.17 -3.36
N VAL A 83 1.46 -5.16 -3.10
CA VAL A 83 0.08 -5.35 -2.63
C VAL A 83 -0.82 -5.80 -3.79
N LYS A 84 -1.52 -6.92 -3.61
CA LYS A 84 -2.55 -7.44 -4.53
C LYS A 84 -3.97 -7.07 -4.12
N LYS A 85 -4.22 -6.95 -2.80
CA LYS A 85 -5.47 -6.47 -2.22
C LYS A 85 -5.17 -5.67 -0.96
N MET A 86 -5.96 -4.62 -0.73
CA MET A 86 -5.86 -3.74 0.44
C MET A 86 -7.28 -3.40 0.93
N THR A 87 -7.52 -3.48 2.24
CA THR A 87 -8.79 -3.08 2.85
C THR A 87 -8.60 -2.56 4.27
N ASP A 88 -9.37 -1.55 4.65
CA ASP A 88 -9.50 -1.02 6.01
C ASP A 88 -10.64 -1.70 6.80
N ASN A 89 -11.45 -2.52 6.13
CA ASN A 89 -12.59 -3.20 6.75
C ASN A 89 -12.14 -4.51 7.40
N VAL A 90 -11.70 -4.41 8.65
CA VAL A 90 -11.24 -5.54 9.48
C VAL A 90 -12.31 -6.64 9.63
N ARG A 91 -13.59 -6.36 9.36
CA ARG A 91 -14.69 -7.34 9.49
C ARG A 91 -14.80 -8.36 8.34
N LEU A 92 -14.06 -8.20 7.24
CA LEU A 92 -14.07 -9.11 6.10
C LEU A 92 -13.07 -10.28 6.24
N SER A 93 -12.44 -10.45 7.41
CA SER A 93 -11.36 -11.42 7.65
C SER A 93 -11.80 -12.89 7.64
N SER A 94 -13.11 -13.20 7.61
CA SER A 94 -13.60 -14.58 7.68
C SER A 94 -13.60 -15.33 6.34
N GLU A 95 -13.27 -14.70 5.22
CA GLU A 95 -13.26 -15.35 3.88
C GLU A 95 -11.85 -15.67 3.35
N SER A 96 -10.77 -15.33 4.07
CA SER A 96 -9.39 -15.51 3.58
C SER A 96 -8.67 -16.78 4.06
N GLU A 97 -9.33 -17.63 4.86
CA GLU A 97 -8.71 -18.85 5.41
C GLU A 97 -8.56 -19.99 4.38
N ASP A 98 -9.31 -19.98 3.26
CA ASP A 98 -9.34 -21.09 2.29
C ASP A 98 -8.56 -20.84 0.99
N SER A 99 -7.28 -20.49 1.10
CA SER A 99 -6.37 -20.70 -0.04
C SER A 99 -4.92 -20.95 0.37
N LYS A 100 -4.66 -22.18 0.85
CA LYS A 100 -3.34 -22.80 0.66
C LYS A 100 -3.20 -23.15 -0.82
N VAL A 101 -2.51 -22.32 -1.58
CA VAL A 101 -1.93 -22.72 -2.87
C VAL A 101 -0.42 -22.75 -2.71
N GLU A 102 0.14 -23.94 -2.92
CA GLU A 102 1.56 -24.22 -2.99
C GLU A 102 2.26 -23.16 -3.87
N GLY A 103 3.15 -22.39 -3.25
CA GLY A 103 3.98 -21.38 -3.92
C GLY A 103 3.68 -19.91 -3.60
N ASN A 104 2.51 -19.54 -3.09
CA ASN A 104 2.15 -18.14 -2.81
C ASN A 104 1.58 -17.98 -1.39
N THR A 105 2.40 -17.61 -0.41
CA THR A 105 1.95 -17.33 0.96
C THR A 105 1.30 -15.96 1.04
N SER A 106 -0.03 -15.89 1.03
CA SER A 106 -0.76 -14.70 1.44
C SER A 106 -0.95 -14.69 2.95
N THR A 107 -0.30 -13.76 3.65
CA THR A 107 -0.50 -13.56 5.09
C THR A 107 -1.35 -12.31 5.32
N CYS A 108 -2.45 -12.50 6.04
CA CYS A 108 -3.31 -11.43 6.54
C CYS A 108 -2.71 -10.85 7.82
N LYS A 109 -2.23 -9.60 7.80
CA LYS A 109 -1.76 -8.91 9.01
C LYS A 109 -2.36 -7.52 9.17
N LYS A 110 -2.56 -7.13 10.43
CA LYS A 110 -3.08 -5.84 10.89
C LYS A 110 -1.91 -4.88 11.00
N ILE A 111 -1.84 -3.84 10.17
CA ILE A 111 -0.60 -3.05 10.09
C ILE A 111 -0.80 -1.54 10.08
N LYS A 112 0.02 -0.85 10.88
CA LYS A 112 0.06 0.62 11.03
C LYS A 112 1.10 1.20 10.07
N ILE A 113 0.73 2.23 9.31
CA ILE A 113 1.66 2.96 8.44
C ILE A 113 2.23 4.13 9.23
N GLU A 114 3.54 4.18 9.42
CA GLU A 114 4.23 5.30 10.06
C GLU A 114 5.06 6.10 9.06
N LYS A 115 5.29 7.39 9.37
CA LYS A 115 6.15 8.27 8.59
C LYS A 115 7.60 8.07 9.04
N GLU A 116 8.51 7.80 8.11
CA GLU A 116 9.95 7.87 8.43
C GLU A 116 10.33 9.33 8.72
N THR A 117 10.86 9.56 9.93
CA THR A 117 11.32 10.87 10.44
C THR A 117 12.67 11.29 9.86
#